data_AF-A0A257JW33-F1
#
_entry.id   AF-A0A257JW33-F1
#
_cell.length_a   1.000
_cell.length_b   1.000
_cell.length_c   1.000
_cell.angle_alpha   90.00
_cell.angle_beta   90.00
_cell.angle_gamma   90.00
#
_symmetry.space_group_name_H-M   'P 1'
#
loop_
_entity.id
_entity.type
_entity.pdbx_description
1 polymer ?
#
loop_
_entity_poly.entity_id
_entity_poly.type
_entity_poly.pdbx_seq_one_letter_code
_entity_poly.pdbx_strand_id
1 'polypeptide(L)'
;MKKLLILLIFLCAYTLQAQTIAAPTGGNVAQSNTRIERIDGLERLEDAIGVKVYMQVGTQIVIGIRDKKVLWRADVITSCGVPKEGIPEIKSFQLLDGKIAVTYGKKCGATIDPENGKIVCMGCD
;
A
#
# COMPACT_ATOMS: atom_id res chain seq x y z
N MET A 1 -32.89 -31.20 -39.24
CA MET A 1 -32.65 -30.39 -38.02
C MET A 1 -32.20 -31.25 -36.83
N LYS A 2 -31.18 -32.11 -36.99
CA LYS A 2 -30.65 -32.99 -35.91
C LYS A 2 -29.16 -32.75 -35.61
N LYS A 3 -28.47 -31.93 -36.44
CA LYS A 3 -27.05 -31.59 -36.27
C LYS A 3 -26.83 -30.34 -35.41
N LEU A 4 -27.87 -29.56 -35.12
CA LEU A 4 -27.78 -28.34 -34.30
C LEU A 4 -27.84 -28.63 -32.78
N LEU A 5 -28.35 -29.80 -32.38
CA LEU A 5 -28.51 -30.16 -30.97
C LEU A 5 -27.20 -30.68 -30.33
N ILE A 6 -26.28 -31.20 -31.13
CA ILE A 6 -25.03 -31.83 -30.64
C ILE A 6 -23.98 -30.76 -30.28
N LEU A 7 -24.06 -29.55 -30.85
CA LEU A 7 -23.10 -28.47 -30.59
C LEU A 7 -23.36 -27.76 -29.25
N LEU A 8 -24.58 -27.81 -28.72
CA LEU A 8 -24.95 -27.18 -27.44
C LEU A 8 -24.46 -27.96 -26.21
N ILE A 9 -24.21 -29.26 -26.34
CA ILE A 9 -23.72 -30.10 -25.22
C ILE A 9 -22.21 -29.92 -25.01
N PHE A 10 -21.46 -29.58 -26.07
CA PHE A 10 -20.01 -29.39 -25.98
C PHE A 10 -19.59 -28.03 -25.40
N LEU A 11 -20.46 -27.00 -25.44
CA LEU A 11 -20.15 -25.71 -24.82
C LEU A 11 -20.32 -25.69 -23.30
N CYS A 12 -21.05 -26.66 -22.72
CA CYS A 12 -21.37 -26.69 -21.29
C CYS A 12 -20.27 -27.34 -20.43
N ALA A 13 -19.30 -28.02 -21.05
CA ALA A 13 -18.27 -28.79 -20.32
C ALA A 13 -16.97 -28.01 -20.04
N TYR A 14 -16.82 -26.78 -20.53
CA TYR A 14 -15.59 -25.99 -20.37
C TYR A 14 -15.60 -24.99 -19.20
N THR A 15 -16.63 -24.95 -18.36
CA THR A 15 -16.75 -23.93 -17.29
C THR A 15 -16.43 -24.44 -15.89
N LEU A 16 -15.84 -25.63 -15.72
CA LEU A 16 -15.46 -26.13 -14.40
C LEU A 16 -13.94 -26.37 -14.29
N GLN A 17 -13.23 -25.36 -13.80
CA GLN A 17 -11.99 -25.39 -12.98
C GLN A 17 -11.57 -23.91 -12.82
N ALA A 18 -11.42 -23.29 -11.65
CA ALA A 18 -11.03 -23.79 -10.35
C ALA A 18 -11.58 -22.92 -9.20
N GLN A 19 -11.90 -23.56 -8.08
CA GLN A 19 -11.86 -23.00 -6.73
C GLN A 19 -10.42 -23.27 -6.23
N THR A 20 -9.69 -22.46 -5.46
CA THR A 20 -9.97 -21.69 -4.26
C THR A 20 -8.77 -20.76 -3.99
N ILE A 21 -8.98 -19.51 -3.57
CA ILE A 21 -8.09 -18.84 -2.60
C ILE A 21 -8.99 -18.07 -1.64
N ALA A 22 -9.08 -18.56 -0.41
CA ALA A 22 -9.65 -17.81 0.70
C ALA A 22 -8.53 -17.01 1.40
N ALA A 23 -8.81 -15.72 1.63
CA ALA A 23 -8.35 -14.81 2.70
C ALA A 23 -7.75 -13.47 2.18
N PRO A 24 -7.90 -12.34 2.90
CA PRO A 24 -8.70 -12.08 4.11
C PRO A 24 -9.85 -11.07 3.88
N THR A 25 -10.96 -11.30 4.55
CA THR A 25 -11.91 -10.26 4.96
C THR A 25 -11.24 -9.36 6.00
N GLY A 26 -11.12 -8.07 5.71
CA GLY A 26 -10.70 -7.10 6.73
C GLY A 26 -10.03 -5.88 6.15
N GLY A 27 -10.84 -4.88 5.80
CA GLY A 27 -10.34 -3.57 5.40
C GLY A 27 -11.37 -2.83 4.58
N ASN A 28 -12.44 -2.36 5.23
CA ASN A 28 -13.15 -1.20 4.69
C ASN A 28 -12.11 -0.09 4.59
N VAL A 29 -11.59 0.16 3.39
CA VAL A 29 -10.98 1.44 3.06
C VAL A 29 -12.15 2.41 3.06
N ALA A 30 -12.52 2.85 4.26
CA ALA A 30 -13.37 4.00 4.44
C ALA A 30 -12.65 5.12 3.70
N GLN A 31 -13.17 5.44 2.53
CA GLN A 31 -12.78 6.55 1.69
C GLN A 31 -13.12 7.82 2.50
N SER A 32 -12.25 8.15 3.45
CA SER A 32 -12.41 9.32 4.28
C SER A 32 -12.25 10.51 3.35
N ASN A 33 -13.36 11.23 3.11
CA ASN A 33 -13.37 12.58 2.55
C ASN A 33 -12.69 13.54 3.55
N THR A 34 -11.45 13.25 3.97
CA THR A 34 -10.68 14.12 4.82
C THR A 34 -10.24 15.30 3.96
N ARG A 35 -10.99 16.40 4.02
CA ARG A 35 -10.48 17.69 3.60
C ARG A 35 -9.22 17.95 4.42
N ILE A 36 -8.08 18.02 3.74
CA ILE A 36 -6.78 18.19 4.39
C ILE A 36 -6.67 19.65 4.85
N GLU A 37 -7.21 19.92 6.03
CA GLU A 37 -7.02 21.21 6.69
C GLU A 37 -5.69 21.13 7.44
N ARG A 38 -4.65 21.58 6.75
CA ARG A 38 -3.31 21.94 7.26
C ARG A 38 -2.67 20.87 8.16
N ILE A 39 -1.87 20.00 7.56
CA ILE A 39 -1.04 19.07 8.31
C ILE A 39 0.30 19.77 8.59
N ASP A 40 0.41 20.38 9.76
CA ASP A 40 1.66 20.99 10.25
C ASP A 40 2.66 19.88 10.65
N GLY A 41 3.95 20.08 10.38
CA GLY A 41 5.02 19.11 10.72
C GLY A 41 5.24 17.97 9.71
N LEU A 42 4.85 18.17 8.45
CA LEU A 42 5.09 17.22 7.37
C LEU A 42 6.38 17.47 6.61
N GLU A 43 7.12 16.41 6.34
CA GLU A 43 8.10 16.40 5.26
C GLU A 43 7.42 15.96 3.96
N ARG A 44 7.80 16.60 2.84
CA ARG A 44 7.18 16.41 1.52
C ARG A 44 8.20 15.87 0.51
N LEU A 45 7.82 14.81 -0.20
CA LEU A 45 8.49 14.37 -1.43
C LEU A 45 7.49 14.43 -2.59
N GLU A 46 7.98 14.76 -3.78
CA GLU A 46 7.20 14.76 -5.01
C GLU A 46 7.91 13.85 -6.02
N ASP A 47 7.17 12.86 -6.52
CA ASP A 47 7.68 11.98 -7.59
C ASP A 47 7.38 12.57 -8.98
N ALA A 48 7.92 11.94 -10.02
CA ALA A 48 7.70 12.36 -11.40
C ALA A 48 6.23 12.22 -11.87
N ILE A 49 5.39 11.52 -11.10
CA ILE A 49 3.98 11.23 -11.39
C ILE A 49 3.05 12.19 -10.62
N GLY A 50 3.63 13.17 -9.92
CA GLY A 50 2.90 14.19 -9.16
C GLY A 50 2.26 13.67 -7.87
N VAL A 51 2.66 12.49 -7.38
CA VAL A 51 2.29 12.03 -6.03
C VAL A 51 3.09 12.83 -5.03
N LYS A 52 2.38 13.50 -4.13
CA LYS A 52 2.96 14.17 -2.98
C LYS A 52 2.86 13.23 -1.80
N VAL A 53 4.02 12.79 -1.33
CA VAL A 53 4.14 11.94 -0.16
C VAL A 53 4.30 12.84 1.05
N TYR A 54 3.53 12.54 2.07
CA TYR A 54 3.51 13.29 3.31
C TYR A 54 3.70 12.33 4.48
N MET A 55 4.64 12.69 5.35
CA MET A 55 4.91 11.95 6.58
C MET A 55 4.83 12.88 7.78
N GLN A 56 4.07 12.46 8.79
CA GLN A 56 4.06 13.15 10.06
C GLN A 56 5.17 12.57 10.93
N VAL A 57 6.14 13.41 11.30
CA VAL A 57 7.28 13.02 12.15
C VAL A 57 6.77 12.49 13.50
N GLY A 58 7.35 11.39 13.98
CA GLY A 58 6.91 10.71 15.21
C GLY A 58 5.69 9.79 15.05
N THR A 59 5.23 9.59 13.82
CA THR A 59 4.16 8.62 13.52
C THR A 59 4.70 7.38 12.80
N GLN A 60 3.85 6.37 12.72
CA GLN A 60 4.13 5.10 12.05
C GLN A 60 3.57 5.09 10.61
N ILE A 61 2.98 6.20 10.17
CA ILE A 61 2.11 6.27 8.98
C ILE A 61 2.71 7.20 7.93
N VAL A 62 2.80 6.70 6.70
CA VAL A 62 3.09 7.48 5.49
C VAL A 62 1.81 7.64 4.68
N ILE A 63 1.57 8.83 4.15
CA ILE A 63 0.34 9.15 3.41
C ILE A 63 0.69 9.61 1.99
N GLY A 64 0.12 8.94 0.99
CA GLY A 64 0.20 9.35 -0.41
C GLY A 64 -0.98 10.23 -0.80
N ILE A 65 -0.71 11.40 -1.36
CA ILE A 65 -1.73 12.38 -1.73
C ILE A 65 -1.51 12.81 -3.19
N ARG A 66 -2.60 12.83 -3.97
CA ARG A 66 -2.64 13.40 -5.33
C ARG A 66 -3.91 14.23 -5.47
N ASP A 67 -3.81 15.41 -6.09
CA ASP A 67 -4.95 16.31 -6.31
C ASP A 67 -5.78 16.60 -5.05
N LYS A 68 -5.09 16.78 -3.90
CA LYS A 68 -5.68 17.02 -2.57
C LYS A 68 -6.52 15.85 -2.03
N LYS A 69 -6.43 14.67 -2.64
CA LYS A 69 -7.08 13.44 -2.17
C LYS A 69 -6.03 12.48 -1.62
N VAL A 70 -6.32 11.87 -0.47
CA VAL A 70 -5.54 10.75 0.04
C VAL A 70 -5.77 9.56 -0.89
N LEU A 71 -4.70 9.07 -1.52
CA LEU A 71 -4.74 7.86 -2.35
C LEU A 71 -4.58 6.61 -1.48
N TRP A 72 -3.63 6.64 -0.56
CA TRP A 72 -3.29 5.51 0.30
C TRP A 72 -2.68 5.98 1.63
N ARG A 73 -2.74 5.09 2.62
CA ARG A 73 -2.08 5.22 3.93
C ARG A 73 -1.32 3.94 4.20
N ALA A 74 -0.05 4.08 4.58
CA ALA A 74 0.87 2.98 4.81
C ALA A 74 1.37 3.02 6.25
N ASP A 75 0.91 2.08 7.08
CA ASP A 75 1.39 1.92 8.46
C ASP A 75 2.59 0.97 8.46
N VAL A 76 3.78 1.55 8.57
CA VAL A 76 5.06 0.85 8.41
C VAL A 76 5.30 -0.12 9.57
N ILE A 77 4.97 0.27 10.80
CA ILE A 77 5.28 -0.54 11.99
C ILE A 77 4.25 -1.64 12.17
N THR A 78 2.98 -1.37 11.90
CA THR A 78 1.97 -2.43 11.87
C THR A 78 2.29 -3.47 10.78
N SER A 79 2.83 -3.04 9.63
CA SER A 79 3.14 -3.95 8.52
C SER A 79 4.45 -4.71 8.69
N CYS A 80 5.50 -4.05 9.17
CA CYS A 80 6.85 -4.64 9.27
C CYS A 80 7.22 -5.12 10.68
N GLY A 81 6.36 -4.90 11.65
CA GLY A 81 6.58 -5.24 13.05
C GLY A 81 7.37 -4.18 13.82
N VAL A 82 7.31 -4.32 15.13
CA VAL A 82 8.00 -3.42 16.08
C VAL A 82 9.51 -3.66 15.98
N PRO A 83 10.33 -2.59 15.80
CA PRO A 83 11.78 -2.73 15.79
C PRO A 83 12.29 -3.24 17.14
N LYS A 84 13.31 -4.11 17.12
CA LYS A 84 13.94 -4.66 18.34
C LYS A 84 14.71 -3.59 19.13
N GLU A 85 15.23 -2.59 18.44
CA GLU A 85 16.01 -1.49 19.01
C GLU A 85 15.47 -0.13 18.58
N GLY A 86 15.43 0.81 19.53
CA GLY A 86 14.98 2.18 19.32
C GLY A 86 13.48 2.39 19.52
N ILE A 87 13.03 3.61 19.28
CA ILE A 87 11.62 4.00 19.40
C ILE A 87 10.87 3.51 18.15
N PRO A 88 9.70 2.88 18.28
CA PRO A 88 8.88 2.44 17.15
C PRO A 88 8.21 3.65 16.47
N GLU A 89 9.01 4.38 15.71
CA GLU A 89 8.59 5.50 14.88
C GLU A 89 9.44 5.56 13.60
N ILE A 90 8.90 6.21 12.57
CA ILE A 90 9.66 6.52 11.37
C ILE A 90 10.66 7.64 11.68
N LYS A 91 11.92 7.45 11.31
CA LYS A 91 13.02 8.38 11.53
C LYS A 91 13.36 9.21 10.31
N SER A 92 13.27 8.60 9.13
CA SER A 92 13.57 9.27 7.87
C SER A 92 12.91 8.55 6.71
N PHE A 93 12.76 9.27 5.61
CA PHE A 93 12.35 8.71 4.34
C PHE A 93 12.95 9.50 3.19
N GLN A 94 13.10 8.85 2.05
CA GLN A 94 13.65 9.45 0.85
C GLN A 94 13.11 8.73 -0.38
N LEU A 95 13.05 9.44 -1.52
CA LEU A 95 12.75 8.80 -2.79
C LEU A 95 14.05 8.18 -3.32
N LEU A 96 14.07 6.86 -3.47
CA LEU A 96 15.20 6.08 -3.99
C LEU A 96 14.68 5.06 -4.99
N ASP A 97 15.22 5.07 -6.20
CA ASP A 97 14.87 4.13 -7.28
C ASP A 97 13.36 4.03 -7.54
N GLY A 98 12.66 5.16 -7.52
CA GLY A 98 11.21 5.23 -7.73
C GLY A 98 10.37 4.69 -6.56
N LYS A 99 11.00 4.37 -5.43
CA LYS A 99 10.32 3.93 -4.20
C LYS A 99 10.58 4.91 -3.07
N ILE A 100 9.68 4.94 -2.10
CA ILE A 100 9.88 5.68 -0.86
C ILE A 100 10.63 4.75 0.09
N ALA A 101 11.93 4.94 0.23
CA ALA A 101 12.72 4.25 1.24
C ALA A 101 12.43 4.89 2.61
N VAL A 102 12.13 4.07 3.61
CA VAL A 102 11.77 4.49 4.96
C VAL A 102 12.71 3.82 5.96
N THR A 103 13.28 4.61 6.87
CA THR A 103 14.01 4.11 8.03
C THR A 103 13.15 4.30 9.28
N TYR A 104 12.97 3.23 10.06
CA TYR A 104 12.21 3.24 11.31
C TYR A 104 12.97 2.54 12.43
N GLY A 105 12.65 2.85 13.69
CA GLY A 105 13.44 2.35 14.81
C GLY A 105 14.85 2.93 14.83
N LYS A 106 15.85 2.10 15.15
CA LYS A 106 17.27 2.50 15.09
C LYS A 106 17.91 2.21 13.72
N LYS A 107 17.60 1.07 13.11
CA LYS A 107 18.25 0.55 11.88
C LYS A 107 17.32 -0.34 11.03
N CYS A 108 16.00 -0.19 11.15
CA CYS A 108 15.08 -0.98 10.34
C CYS A 108 14.69 -0.24 9.07
N GLY A 109 14.59 -0.98 7.96
CA GLY A 109 14.28 -0.44 6.64
C GLY A 109 12.99 -1.01 6.06
N ALA A 110 12.27 -0.17 5.31
CA ALA A 110 11.17 -0.57 4.46
C ALA A 110 11.18 0.25 3.17
N THR A 111 10.52 -0.25 2.13
CA THR A 111 10.20 0.55 0.94
C THR A 111 8.69 0.61 0.74
N ILE A 112 8.21 1.73 0.22
CA ILE A 112 6.80 1.93 -0.10
C ILE A 112 6.70 2.30 -1.58
N ASP A 113 5.80 1.62 -2.29
CA ASP A 113 5.43 1.96 -3.66
C ASP A 113 4.58 3.26 -3.66
N PRO A 114 5.03 4.33 -4.34
CA PRO A 114 4.32 5.61 -4.32
C PRO A 114 2.96 5.58 -5.03
N GLU A 115 2.71 4.61 -5.93
CA GLU A 115 1.46 4.52 -6.68
C GLU A 115 0.32 3.94 -5.84
N ASN A 116 0.62 2.94 -5.00
CA ASN A 116 -0.38 2.13 -4.33
C ASN A 116 -0.18 2.01 -2.81
N GLY A 117 0.93 2.51 -2.26
CA GLY A 117 1.23 2.45 -0.83
C GLY A 117 1.67 1.08 -0.32
N LYS A 118 1.99 0.14 -1.22
CA LYS A 118 2.44 -1.21 -0.84
C LYS A 118 3.78 -1.14 -0.13
N ILE A 119 3.83 -1.73 1.06
CA ILE A 119 5.04 -1.80 1.89
C ILE A 119 5.80 -3.10 1.60
N VAL A 120 7.13 -2.99 1.49
CA VAL A 120 8.07 -4.12 1.49
C VAL A 120 9.07 -3.90 2.63
N CYS A 121 9.06 -4.82 3.60
CA CYS A 121 9.93 -4.77 4.76
C CYS A 121 11.30 -5.32 4.40
N MET A 122 12.36 -4.54 4.64
CA MET A 122 13.75 -4.92 4.33
C MET A 122 14.49 -5.51 5.53
N GLY A 123 13.90 -5.46 6.73
CA GLY A 123 14.48 -5.97 7.96
C GLY A 123 15.23 -4.91 8.76
N CYS A 124 15.92 -5.36 9.80
CA CYS A 124 16.73 -4.51 10.68
C CYS A 124 18.16 -5.01 10.67
N ASP A 125 19.11 -4.06 10.57
CA ASP A 125 20.54 -4.31 10.71
C ASP A 125 21.02 -4.13 12.16
#